data_AF-A0A210PW29-F1
#
_entry.id   AF-A0A210PW29-F1
#
_cell.length_a   1.000
_cell.length_b   1.000
_cell.length_c   1.000
_cell.angle_alpha   90.00
_cell.angle_beta   90.00
_cell.angle_gamma   90.00
#
_symmetry.space_group_name_H-M   'P 1'
#
loop_
_entity.id
_entity.type
_entity.pdbx_description
1 polymer ?
#
loop_
_entity_poly.entity_id
_entity_poly.type
_entity_poly.pdbx_seq_one_letter_code
_entity_poly.pdbx_strand_id
1 'polypeptide(L)'
;MDPPEWMQSLENDMVVELSKHLSPGLKERWADFDCRLKTYLSPVCRANLTNIHQAFDALKNKEDIRIGDYKVLRDMVNPIHVKMGDIIDDYTARMQAGNGEPDTKDTKVNDMEASEKMKKLENEMAVELNKHLHPRLQSKWADFDNLLSGYLDEACRAGLENIFMVIDELSNMEKISIGNYTVLREMVTPIHVDMRDIIDKYTAKIILQFERERMRDVNQ
;
A
#
# COMPACT_ATOMS: atom_id res chain seq x y z
N MET A 1 -6.62 -25.93 -15.82
CA MET A 1 -7.75 -25.13 -15.30
C MET A 1 -7.23 -23.74 -15.16
N ASP A 2 -7.86 -22.77 -15.81
CA ASP A 2 -7.48 -21.38 -15.65
C ASP A 2 -7.80 -20.94 -14.21
N PRO A 3 -6.89 -20.18 -13.57
CA PRO A 3 -7.11 -19.72 -12.21
C PRO A 3 -8.36 -18.82 -12.15
N PRO A 4 -9.17 -18.90 -11.07
CA PRO A 4 -10.34 -18.06 -10.89
C PRO A 4 -10.02 -16.57 -11.01
N GLU A 5 -10.97 -15.76 -11.47
CA GLU A 5 -10.80 -14.30 -11.65
C GLU A 5 -10.33 -13.60 -10.36
N TRP A 6 -10.80 -14.05 -9.19
CA TRP A 6 -10.36 -13.50 -7.90
C TRP A 6 -8.87 -13.72 -7.62
N MET A 7 -8.29 -14.85 -8.05
CA MET A 7 -6.86 -15.11 -7.90
C MET A 7 -6.03 -14.22 -8.82
N GLN A 8 -6.54 -13.96 -10.02
CA GLN A 8 -5.91 -13.04 -10.98
C GLN A 8 -5.95 -11.59 -10.46
N SER A 9 -7.05 -11.20 -9.83
CA SER A 9 -7.17 -9.90 -9.15
C SER A 9 -6.16 -9.74 -8.01
N LEU A 10 -6.03 -10.76 -7.14
CA LEU A 10 -5.04 -10.77 -6.07
C LEU A 10 -3.60 -10.72 -6.58
N GLU A 11 -3.31 -11.40 -7.69
CA GLU A 11 -1.99 -11.34 -8.32
C GLU A 11 -1.69 -9.92 -8.81
N ASN A 12 -2.65 -9.27 -9.48
CA ASN A 12 -2.48 -7.89 -9.92
C ASN A 12 -2.24 -6.94 -8.74
N ASP A 13 -3.00 -7.08 -7.65
CA ASP A 13 -2.79 -6.29 -6.43
C ASP A 13 -1.37 -6.49 -5.87
N MET A 14 -0.90 -7.74 -5.79
CA MET A 14 0.46 -8.08 -5.36
C MET A 14 1.52 -7.40 -6.24
N VAL A 15 1.36 -7.45 -7.57
CA VAL A 15 2.33 -6.87 -8.53
C VAL A 15 2.33 -5.34 -8.43
N VAL A 16 1.17 -4.72 -8.27
CA VAL A 16 1.04 -3.27 -8.01
C VAL A 16 1.76 -2.89 -6.71
N GLU A 17 1.58 -3.66 -5.65
CA GLU A 17 2.24 -3.40 -4.37
C GLU A 17 3.76 -3.56 -4.44
N LEU A 18 4.23 -4.62 -5.11
CA LEU A 18 5.66 -4.83 -5.36
C LEU A 18 6.26 -3.72 -6.22
N SER A 19 5.51 -3.14 -7.16
CA SER A 19 6.00 -2.05 -8.03
C SER A 19 6.41 -0.79 -7.25
N LYS A 20 5.84 -0.59 -6.04
CA LYS A 20 6.21 0.51 -5.13
C LYS A 20 7.61 0.31 -4.55
N HIS A 21 8.08 -0.93 -4.47
CA HIS A 21 9.37 -1.31 -3.88
C HIS A 21 10.39 -1.78 -4.92
N LEU A 22 9.94 -2.08 -6.13
CA LEU A 22 10.74 -2.57 -7.24
C LEU A 22 10.20 -2.04 -8.59
N SER A 23 10.85 -0.98 -9.06
CA SER A 23 10.55 -0.35 -10.35
C SER A 23 11.84 0.17 -10.98
N PRO A 24 11.89 0.41 -12.30
CA PRO A 24 13.05 1.00 -12.95
C PRO A 24 13.50 2.35 -12.38
N GLY A 25 12.59 3.09 -11.73
CA GLY A 25 12.92 4.32 -11.01
C GLY A 25 13.81 4.08 -9.79
N LEU A 26 13.70 2.91 -9.16
CA LEU A 26 14.55 2.44 -8.07
C LEU A 26 15.78 1.73 -8.62
N LYS A 27 16.65 2.50 -9.29
CA LYS A 27 17.76 2.01 -10.14
C LYS A 27 18.58 0.86 -9.56
N GLU A 28 19.00 0.95 -8.30
CA GLU A 28 19.82 -0.09 -7.65
C GLU A 28 19.03 -1.39 -7.45
N ARG A 29 17.83 -1.31 -6.88
CA ARG A 29 16.96 -2.47 -6.66
C ARG A 29 16.52 -3.12 -7.96
N TRP A 30 16.25 -2.32 -8.98
CA TRP A 30 15.91 -2.80 -10.32
C TRP A 30 17.09 -3.49 -10.99
N ALA A 31 18.30 -2.96 -10.85
CA ALA A 31 19.50 -3.59 -11.39
C ALA A 31 19.80 -4.94 -10.71
N ASP A 32 19.61 -5.03 -9.38
CA ASP A 32 19.77 -6.29 -8.65
C ASP A 32 18.70 -7.32 -9.06
N PHE A 33 17.47 -6.87 -9.28
CA PHE A 33 16.41 -7.73 -9.80
C PHE A 33 16.69 -8.21 -11.22
N ASP A 34 17.09 -7.32 -12.13
CA ASP A 34 17.50 -7.70 -13.49
C ASP A 34 18.67 -8.68 -13.49
N CYS A 35 19.62 -8.51 -12.56
CA CYS A 35 20.73 -9.44 -12.39
C CYS A 35 20.24 -10.85 -12.04
N ARG A 36 19.23 -10.98 -11.19
CA ARG A 36 18.63 -12.27 -10.82
C ARG A 36 17.78 -12.87 -11.92
N LEU A 37 17.04 -12.03 -12.67
CA LEU A 37 16.26 -12.44 -13.83
C LEU A 37 17.12 -13.11 -14.92
N LYS A 38 18.44 -12.86 -14.98
CA LYS A 38 19.35 -13.54 -15.91
C LYS A 38 19.31 -15.06 -15.81
N THR A 39 18.96 -15.59 -14.64
CA THR A 39 18.85 -17.03 -14.39
C THR A 39 17.65 -17.65 -15.11
N TYR A 40 16.61 -16.86 -15.37
CA TYR A 40 15.31 -17.33 -15.88
C TYR A 40 15.02 -16.81 -17.29
N LEU A 41 15.40 -15.56 -17.59
CA LEU A 41 15.05 -14.85 -18.81
C LEU A 41 16.26 -14.59 -19.71
N SER A 42 16.07 -14.81 -21.02
CA SER A 42 17.10 -14.51 -22.01
C SER A 42 17.37 -13.00 -22.10
N PRO A 43 18.55 -12.57 -22.57
CA PRO A 43 18.84 -11.16 -22.78
C PRO A 43 17.81 -10.45 -23.67
N VAL A 44 17.28 -11.14 -24.68
CA VAL A 44 16.25 -10.61 -25.59
C VAL A 44 14.93 -10.36 -24.86
N CYS A 45 14.51 -11.28 -23.98
CA CYS A 45 13.31 -11.10 -23.18
C CYS A 45 13.47 -9.94 -22.19
N ARG A 46 14.64 -9.82 -21.54
CA ARG A 46 14.91 -8.80 -20.52
C ARG A 46 15.05 -7.39 -21.09
N ALA A 47 15.54 -7.25 -22.33
CA ALA A 47 15.70 -5.95 -22.98
C ALA A 47 14.38 -5.17 -23.13
N ASN A 48 13.25 -5.87 -23.12
CA ASN A 48 11.92 -5.28 -23.30
C ASN A 48 11.17 -5.05 -21.97
N LEU A 49 11.78 -5.34 -20.82
CA LEU A 49 11.14 -5.19 -19.52
C LEU A 49 11.24 -3.74 -19.02
N THR A 50 10.13 -3.01 -19.11
CA THR A 50 9.99 -1.62 -18.66
C THR A 50 9.25 -1.49 -17.33
N ASN A 51 8.71 -2.58 -16.78
CA ASN A 51 8.08 -2.61 -15.48
C ASN A 51 8.04 -4.03 -14.89
N ILE A 52 7.64 -4.13 -13.62
CA ILE A 52 7.56 -5.42 -12.91
C ILE A 52 6.47 -6.34 -13.45
N HIS A 53 5.35 -5.81 -13.97
CA HIS A 53 4.27 -6.63 -14.55
C HIS A 53 4.78 -7.42 -15.76
N GLN A 54 5.54 -6.78 -16.64
CA GLN A 54 6.15 -7.45 -17.78
C GLN A 54 7.16 -8.53 -17.38
N ALA A 55 7.90 -8.31 -16.28
CA ALA A 55 8.84 -9.32 -15.77
C ALA A 55 8.07 -10.54 -15.24
N PHE A 56 6.94 -10.32 -14.57
CA PHE A 56 6.04 -11.38 -14.12
C PHE A 56 5.44 -12.15 -15.28
N ASP A 57 4.87 -11.46 -16.25
CA ASP A 57 4.29 -12.10 -17.44
C ASP A 57 5.33 -12.95 -18.17
N ALA A 58 6.57 -12.46 -18.29
CA ALA A 58 7.66 -13.20 -18.91
C ALA A 58 8.03 -14.47 -18.14
N LEU A 59 8.03 -14.42 -16.80
CA LEU A 59 8.29 -15.60 -15.95
C LEU A 59 7.11 -16.59 -15.98
N LYS A 60 5.87 -16.11 -16.01
CA LYS A 60 4.66 -16.95 -16.16
C LYS A 60 4.62 -17.67 -17.50
N ASN A 61 4.96 -16.97 -18.58
CA ASN A 61 4.98 -17.54 -19.93
C ASN A 61 6.03 -18.65 -20.09
N LYS A 62 7.04 -18.69 -19.22
CA LYS A 62 8.02 -19.77 -19.14
C LYS A 62 7.66 -20.88 -18.15
N GLU A 63 6.55 -20.72 -17.44
CA GLU A 63 6.13 -21.57 -16.32
C GLU A 63 7.13 -21.59 -15.14
N ASP A 64 8.04 -20.60 -15.05
CA ASP A 64 8.97 -20.46 -13.92
C ASP A 64 8.23 -20.00 -12.64
N ILE A 65 7.09 -19.34 -12.81
CA ILE A 65 6.14 -18.99 -11.73
C ILE A 65 4.72 -19.33 -12.18
N ARG A 66 3.85 -19.64 -11.22
CA ARG A 66 2.43 -19.94 -11.47
C ARG A 66 1.56 -19.18 -10.48
N ILE A 67 0.31 -18.88 -10.84
CA ILE A 67 -0.62 -18.23 -9.93
C ILE A 67 -0.78 -19.10 -8.67
N GLY A 68 -0.51 -18.51 -7.51
CA GLY A 68 -0.52 -19.18 -6.20
C GLY A 68 0.77 -19.94 -5.85
N ASP A 69 1.78 -19.92 -6.72
CA ASP A 69 3.14 -20.44 -6.47
C ASP A 69 4.19 -19.44 -6.98
N TYR A 70 4.59 -18.56 -6.07
CA TYR A 70 5.56 -17.49 -6.33
C TYR A 70 6.88 -17.69 -5.58
N LYS A 71 7.23 -18.92 -5.19
CA LYS A 71 8.46 -19.19 -4.43
C LYS A 71 9.71 -18.68 -5.15
N VAL A 72 9.80 -18.93 -6.45
CA VAL A 72 10.91 -18.49 -7.31
C VAL A 72 11.05 -16.96 -7.27
N LEU A 73 9.92 -16.25 -7.37
CA LEU A 73 9.89 -14.80 -7.29
C LEU A 73 10.28 -14.29 -5.90
N ARG A 74 9.76 -14.90 -4.83
CA ARG A 74 10.11 -14.60 -3.45
C ARG A 74 11.62 -14.69 -3.22
N ASP A 75 12.22 -15.81 -3.65
CA ASP A 75 13.66 -16.05 -3.51
C ASP A 75 14.50 -15.06 -4.35
N MET A 76 13.94 -14.53 -5.44
CA MET A 76 14.56 -13.45 -6.20
C MET A 76 14.53 -12.11 -5.46
N VAL A 77 13.37 -11.69 -4.94
CA VAL A 77 13.21 -10.32 -4.41
C VAL A 77 13.60 -10.17 -2.94
N ASN A 78 13.50 -11.23 -2.14
CA ASN A 78 13.75 -11.18 -0.70
C ASN A 78 15.17 -10.68 -0.34
N PRO A 79 16.24 -11.11 -1.04
CA PRO A 79 17.57 -10.58 -0.79
C PRO A 79 17.78 -9.13 -1.24
N ILE A 80 16.89 -8.58 -2.07
CA ILE A 80 16.93 -7.17 -2.50
C ILE A 80 16.23 -6.30 -1.46
N HIS A 81 15.07 -6.74 -0.97
CA HIS A 81 14.33 -6.06 0.09
C HIS A 81 13.36 -7.01 0.77
N VAL A 82 13.49 -7.17 2.10
CA VAL A 82 12.69 -8.12 2.88
C VAL A 82 11.18 -7.91 2.73
N LYS A 83 10.69 -6.66 2.74
CA LYS A 83 9.26 -6.33 2.57
C LYS A 83 8.66 -6.87 1.27
N MET A 84 9.46 -7.06 0.21
CA MET A 84 8.96 -7.65 -1.04
C MET A 84 8.72 -9.15 -0.90
N GLY A 85 9.55 -9.84 -0.11
CA GLY A 85 9.31 -11.24 0.25
C GLY A 85 8.03 -11.37 1.08
N ASP A 86 7.85 -10.48 2.07
CA ASP A 86 6.66 -10.47 2.92
C ASP A 86 5.36 -10.25 2.11
N ILE A 87 5.38 -9.32 1.14
CA ILE A 87 4.25 -9.09 0.22
C ILE A 87 3.93 -10.38 -0.55
N ILE A 88 4.93 -11.05 -1.12
CA ILE A 88 4.68 -12.28 -1.88
C ILE A 88 4.11 -13.37 -0.98
N ASP A 89 4.64 -13.53 0.23
CA ASP A 89 4.17 -14.54 1.17
C ASP A 89 2.70 -14.30 1.57
N ASP A 90 2.30 -13.05 1.83
CA ASP A 90 0.92 -12.69 2.18
C ASP A 90 -0.06 -13.04 1.05
N TYR A 91 0.20 -12.56 -0.17
CA TYR A 91 -0.70 -12.79 -1.29
C TYR A 91 -0.72 -14.26 -1.73
N THR A 92 0.41 -14.96 -1.64
CA THR A 92 0.47 -16.41 -1.89
C THR A 92 -0.41 -17.17 -0.90
N ALA A 93 -0.31 -16.84 0.39
CA ALA A 93 -1.12 -17.46 1.43
C ALA A 93 -2.63 -17.24 1.21
N ARG A 94 -3.02 -16.02 0.82
CA ARG A 94 -4.41 -15.68 0.50
C ARG A 94 -4.96 -16.49 -0.68
N MET A 95 -4.16 -16.64 -1.74
CA MET A 95 -4.54 -17.50 -2.87
C MET A 95 -4.68 -18.97 -2.45
N GLN A 96 -3.74 -19.50 -1.67
CA GLN A 96 -3.75 -20.91 -1.25
C GLN A 96 -4.88 -21.24 -0.26
N ALA A 97 -5.31 -20.28 0.55
CA ALA A 97 -6.42 -20.45 1.47
C ALA A 97 -7.78 -20.63 0.75
N GLY A 98 -7.85 -20.40 -0.58
CA GLY A 98 -9.13 -20.38 -1.31
C GLY A 98 -10.02 -19.19 -0.93
N ASN A 99 -9.49 -18.29 -0.09
CA ASN A 99 -10.13 -17.08 0.35
C ASN A 99 -9.82 -16.01 -0.71
N GLY A 100 -10.72 -15.88 -1.68
CA GLY A 100 -10.74 -14.75 -2.61
C GLY A 100 -11.06 -13.41 -1.95
N GLU A 101 -11.24 -13.39 -0.63
CA GLU A 101 -11.16 -12.20 0.18
C GLU A 101 -9.82 -12.20 0.96
N PRO A 102 -9.10 -11.07 0.95
CA PRO A 102 -8.04 -10.86 1.93
C PRO A 102 -8.57 -11.16 3.34
N ASP A 103 -7.89 -12.06 4.05
CA ASP A 103 -7.78 -11.97 5.51
C ASP A 103 -6.60 -11.03 5.84
N THR A 104 -6.49 -9.93 5.09
CA THR A 104 -5.77 -8.76 5.60
C THR A 104 -6.72 -8.11 6.58
N LYS A 105 -6.24 -7.92 7.81
CA LYS A 105 -6.77 -6.93 8.75
C LYS A 105 -6.57 -5.48 8.25
N ASP A 106 -6.68 -5.29 6.93
CA ASP A 106 -6.87 -4.06 6.20
C ASP A 106 -8.18 -4.25 5.43
N THR A 107 -9.27 -4.01 6.13
CA THR A 107 -10.61 -3.97 5.55
C THR A 107 -10.60 -2.88 4.48
N LYS A 108 -10.54 -3.28 3.21
CA LYS A 108 -10.79 -2.38 2.08
C LYS A 108 -12.21 -1.84 2.23
N VAL A 109 -12.32 -0.61 2.72
CA VAL A 109 -13.53 0.23 2.65
C VAL A 109 -13.69 0.67 1.19
N ASN A 110 -13.96 -0.28 0.29
CA ASN A 110 -14.27 0.02 -1.09
C ASN A 110 -15.72 -0.39 -1.34
N ASP A 111 -16.51 0.54 -1.86
CA ASP A 111 -17.89 0.45 -2.34
C ASP A 111 -19.04 0.84 -1.38
N MET A 112 -18.74 1.35 -0.18
CA MET A 112 -19.74 2.13 0.60
C MET A 112 -19.26 3.58 0.70
N GLU A 113 -20.09 4.53 0.28
CA GLU A 113 -19.83 5.95 0.50
C GLU A 113 -19.56 6.16 2.00
N ALA A 114 -18.40 6.73 2.34
CA ALA A 114 -17.98 6.84 3.72
C ALA A 114 -19.05 7.52 4.57
N SER A 115 -19.62 6.78 5.52
CA SER A 115 -20.71 7.28 6.33
C SER A 115 -20.25 8.43 7.21
N GLU A 116 -21.19 9.28 7.63
CA GLU A 116 -20.87 10.39 8.55
C GLU A 116 -20.17 9.89 9.83
N LYS A 117 -20.45 8.67 10.27
CA LYS A 117 -19.81 8.05 11.44
C LYS A 117 -18.33 7.74 11.17
N MET A 118 -17.98 7.29 9.97
CA MET A 118 -16.58 7.06 9.59
C MET A 118 -15.83 8.38 9.43
N LYS A 119 -16.44 9.38 8.75
CA LYS A 119 -15.87 10.74 8.63
C LYS A 119 -15.66 11.39 10.00
N LYS A 120 -16.55 11.15 10.96
CA LYS A 120 -16.38 11.61 12.34
C LYS A 120 -15.15 10.97 13.00
N LEU A 121 -14.92 9.67 12.82
CA LEU A 121 -13.76 8.98 13.36
C LEU A 121 -12.45 9.48 12.73
N GLU A 122 -12.44 9.76 11.42
CA GLU A 122 -11.30 10.38 10.74
C GLU A 122 -11.02 11.78 11.29
N ASN A 123 -12.06 12.59 11.50
CA ASN A 123 -11.91 13.91 12.12
C ASN A 123 -11.36 13.81 13.56
N GLU A 124 -11.80 12.83 14.35
CA GLU A 124 -11.25 12.58 15.69
C GLU A 124 -9.77 12.18 15.64
N MET A 125 -9.38 11.35 14.65
CA MET A 125 -7.98 11.03 14.37
C MET A 125 -7.17 12.28 14.06
N ALA A 126 -7.65 13.12 13.14
CA ALA A 126 -6.99 14.36 12.75
C ALA A 126 -6.83 15.32 13.94
N VAL A 127 -7.85 15.44 14.81
CA VAL A 127 -7.76 16.22 16.06
C VAL A 127 -6.67 15.69 16.98
N GLU A 128 -6.56 14.37 17.17
CA GLU A 128 -5.50 13.78 18.00
C GLU A 128 -4.12 14.00 17.36
N LEU A 129 -3.95 13.75 16.06
CA LEU A 129 -2.70 13.99 15.34
C LEU A 129 -2.25 15.46 15.42
N ASN A 130 -3.19 16.41 15.28
CA ASN A 130 -2.89 17.83 15.32
C ASN A 130 -2.31 18.29 16.67
N LYS A 131 -2.49 17.53 17.76
CA LYS A 131 -1.85 17.82 19.06
C LYS A 131 -0.35 17.52 19.04
N HIS A 132 0.07 16.57 18.21
CA HIS A 132 1.47 16.13 18.08
C HIS A 132 2.16 16.72 16.85
N LEU A 133 1.37 17.16 15.86
CA LEU A 133 1.80 17.59 14.54
C LEU A 133 1.05 18.85 14.11
N HIS A 134 1.50 19.99 14.64
CA HIS A 134 0.95 21.31 14.34
C HIS A 134 2.08 22.21 13.82
N PRO A 135 1.84 23.16 12.89
CA PRO A 135 2.87 24.12 12.47
C PRO A 135 3.51 24.95 13.59
N ARG A 136 2.87 25.04 14.77
CA ARG A 136 3.42 25.70 15.96
C ARG A 136 4.52 24.85 16.61
N LEU A 137 4.53 23.54 16.37
CA LEU A 137 5.57 22.60 16.73
C LEU A 137 6.60 22.55 15.58
N GLN A 138 7.25 23.69 15.33
CA GLN A 138 8.02 23.99 14.11
C GLN A 138 8.98 22.88 13.66
N SER A 139 9.68 22.19 14.57
CA SER A 139 10.60 21.10 14.20
C SER A 139 9.86 19.89 13.62
N LYS A 140 8.85 19.38 14.32
CA LYS A 140 8.07 18.22 13.88
C LYS A 140 7.29 18.51 12.60
N TRP A 141 6.79 19.73 12.45
CA TRP A 141 6.08 20.14 11.24
C TRP A 141 7.02 20.26 10.04
N ALA A 142 8.24 20.80 10.22
CA ALA A 142 9.22 20.85 9.16
C ALA A 142 9.69 19.45 8.73
N ASP A 143 9.90 18.55 9.68
CA ASP A 143 10.22 17.14 9.39
C ASP A 143 9.09 16.46 8.60
N PHE A 144 7.84 16.75 8.95
CA PHE A 144 6.68 16.26 8.23
C PHE A 144 6.56 16.84 6.83
N ASP A 145 6.76 18.15 6.68
CA ASP A 145 6.72 18.84 5.40
C ASP A 145 7.79 18.30 4.43
N ASN A 146 8.99 18.01 4.93
CA ASN A 146 10.05 17.35 4.16
C ASN A 146 9.66 15.95 3.69
N LEU A 147 8.87 15.20 4.47
CA LEU A 147 8.36 13.90 4.06
C LEU A 147 7.22 14.04 3.03
N LEU A 148 6.37 15.06 3.20
CA LEU A 148 5.30 15.38 2.24
C LEU A 148 5.86 15.77 0.87
N SER A 149 7.06 16.33 0.78
CA SER A 149 7.68 16.67 -0.52
C SER A 149 7.95 15.46 -1.42
N GLY A 150 7.91 14.24 -0.87
CA GLY A 150 7.96 13.00 -1.65
C GLY A 150 6.65 12.66 -2.36
N TYR A 151 5.54 13.31 -1.99
CA TYR A 151 4.18 13.05 -2.48
C TYR A 151 3.52 14.25 -3.13
N LEU A 152 3.82 15.45 -2.62
CA LEU A 152 3.19 16.72 -3.00
C LEU A 152 4.26 17.69 -3.52
N ASP A 153 3.93 18.42 -4.58
CA ASP A 153 4.78 19.51 -5.04
C ASP A 153 4.76 20.70 -4.07
N GLU A 154 5.68 21.65 -4.26
CA GLU A 154 5.81 22.81 -3.38
C GLU A 154 4.56 23.70 -3.38
N ALA A 155 3.83 23.78 -4.51
CA ALA A 155 2.64 24.61 -4.63
C ALA A 155 1.46 24.01 -3.83
N CYS A 156 1.27 22.69 -3.88
CA CYS A 156 0.29 21.97 -3.06
C CYS A 156 0.61 22.10 -1.57
N ARG A 157 1.88 21.98 -1.17
CA ARG A 157 2.29 22.03 0.25
C ARG A 157 2.18 23.43 0.86
N ALA A 158 2.39 24.48 0.08
CA ALA A 158 2.38 25.87 0.57
C ALA A 158 1.03 26.28 1.20
N GLY A 159 -0.07 25.62 0.83
CA GLY A 159 -1.41 25.88 1.37
C GLY A 159 -1.81 25.01 2.58
N LEU A 160 -0.96 24.07 3.01
CA LEU A 160 -1.32 23.11 4.05
C LEU A 160 -0.99 23.66 5.44
N GLU A 161 -1.99 24.20 6.12
CA GLU A 161 -1.81 24.85 7.43
C GLU A 161 -2.04 23.91 8.62
N ASN A 162 -2.50 22.69 8.41
CA ASN A 162 -2.77 21.72 9.46
C ASN A 162 -2.94 20.31 8.89
N ILE A 163 -2.98 19.32 9.77
CA ILE A 163 -3.11 17.91 9.38
C ILE A 163 -4.43 17.57 8.68
N PHE A 164 -5.50 18.34 8.90
CA PHE A 164 -6.78 18.13 8.21
C PHE A 164 -6.63 18.41 6.72
N MET A 165 -6.02 19.55 6.38
CA MET A 165 -5.74 19.91 4.98
C MET A 165 -4.82 18.89 4.31
N VAL A 166 -3.85 18.33 5.05
CA VAL A 166 -2.97 17.28 4.54
C VAL A 166 -3.74 15.98 4.27
N ILE A 167 -4.64 15.58 5.17
CA ILE A 167 -5.49 14.40 4.98
C ILE A 167 -6.40 14.62 3.75
N ASP A 168 -7.04 15.77 3.64
CA ASP A 168 -7.90 16.11 2.50
C ASP A 168 -7.12 16.07 1.18
N GLU A 169 -5.93 16.69 1.14
CA GLU A 169 -5.10 16.73 -0.07
C GLU A 169 -4.61 15.33 -0.47
N LEU A 170 -4.11 14.54 0.48
CA LEU A 170 -3.70 13.17 0.22
C LEU A 170 -4.88 12.28 -0.20
N SER A 171 -6.09 12.53 0.32
CA SER A 171 -7.30 11.83 -0.08
C SER A 171 -7.74 12.22 -1.49
N ASN A 172 -7.70 13.51 -1.83
CA ASN A 172 -8.01 14.01 -3.18
C ASN A 172 -7.06 13.45 -4.24
N MET A 173 -5.82 13.18 -3.86
CA MET A 173 -4.80 12.55 -4.70
C MET A 173 -4.82 11.02 -4.65
N GLU A 174 -5.82 10.43 -4.02
CA GLU A 174 -5.99 8.98 -3.87
C GLU A 174 -4.78 8.28 -3.23
N LYS A 175 -3.99 9.01 -2.43
CA LYS A 175 -2.85 8.47 -1.68
C LYS A 175 -3.28 7.80 -0.40
N ILE A 176 -4.39 8.25 0.17
CA ILE A 176 -5.09 7.65 1.30
C ILE A 176 -6.58 7.57 0.99
N SER A 177 -7.28 6.71 1.72
CA SER A 177 -8.73 6.68 1.74
C SER A 177 -9.22 6.44 3.16
N ILE A 178 -10.51 6.65 3.42
CA ILE A 178 -11.08 6.39 4.73
C ILE A 178 -10.89 4.92 5.09
N GLY A 179 -10.17 4.66 6.19
CA GLY A 179 -9.80 3.31 6.62
C GLY A 179 -8.51 2.76 6.01
N ASN A 180 -7.84 3.50 5.12
CA ASN A 180 -6.52 3.19 4.60
C ASN A 180 -5.59 4.40 4.70
N TYR A 181 -4.87 4.47 5.82
CA TYR A 181 -3.96 5.57 6.15
C TYR A 181 -2.50 5.13 6.14
N THR A 182 -2.15 4.05 5.44
CA THR A 182 -0.78 3.48 5.43
C THR A 182 0.27 4.51 5.03
N VAL A 183 -0.02 5.32 4.01
CA VAL A 183 0.88 6.39 3.56
C VAL A 183 1.07 7.44 4.65
N LEU A 184 -0.01 7.92 5.26
CA LEU A 184 0.06 8.89 6.36
C LEU A 184 0.81 8.31 7.58
N ARG A 185 0.56 7.04 7.88
CA ARG A 185 1.21 6.30 8.97
C ARG A 185 2.71 6.18 8.77
N GLU A 186 3.16 5.80 7.58
CA GLU A 186 4.58 5.70 7.25
C GLU A 186 5.28 7.07 7.36
N MET A 187 4.59 8.17 6.99
CA MET A 187 5.14 9.52 7.14
C MET A 187 5.27 9.98 8.59
N VAL A 188 4.28 9.72 9.46
CA VAL A 188 4.33 10.24 10.84
C VAL A 188 5.18 9.38 11.78
N THR A 189 5.39 8.10 11.45
CA THR A 189 6.18 7.15 12.25
C THR A 189 7.59 7.66 12.62
N PRO A 190 8.42 8.16 11.68
CA PRO A 190 9.75 8.67 12.01
C PRO A 190 9.74 9.97 12.84
N ILE A 191 8.63 10.70 12.89
CA ILE A 191 8.51 11.99 13.58
C ILE A 191 8.10 11.79 15.05
N HIS A 192 7.14 10.90 15.29
CA HIS A 192 6.65 10.64 16.64
C HIS A 192 5.96 9.29 16.75
N VAL A 193 6.43 8.45 17.67
CA VAL A 193 5.90 7.10 17.88
C VAL A 193 4.40 7.09 18.20
N ASP A 194 3.91 8.01 19.04
CA ASP A 194 2.48 8.05 19.40
C ASP A 194 1.55 8.33 18.20
N MET A 195 2.04 8.99 17.14
CA MET A 195 1.20 9.31 15.98
C MET A 195 0.86 8.07 15.17
N ARG A 196 1.78 7.10 15.11
CA ARG A 196 1.52 5.79 14.52
C ARG A 196 0.40 5.09 15.29
N ASP A 197 0.47 5.08 16.62
CA ASP A 197 -0.52 4.41 17.46
C ASP A 197 -1.91 5.07 17.36
N ILE A 198 -1.95 6.41 17.21
CA ILE A 198 -3.20 7.14 16.93
C ILE A 198 -3.81 6.66 15.61
N ILE A 199 -3.02 6.59 14.53
CA ILE A 199 -3.52 6.14 13.23
C ILE A 199 -4.00 4.68 13.29
N ASP A 200 -3.21 3.79 13.89
CA ASP A 200 -3.56 2.37 14.02
C ASP A 200 -4.89 2.19 14.80
N LYS A 201 -5.05 2.93 15.90
CA LYS A 201 -6.27 2.94 16.72
C LYS A 201 -7.51 3.41 15.94
N TYR A 202 -7.41 4.50 15.18
CA TYR A 202 -8.57 5.05 14.47
C TYR A 202 -8.89 4.28 13.19
N THR A 203 -7.87 3.76 12.51
CA THR A 203 -8.05 2.84 11.38
C THR A 203 -8.87 1.63 11.81
N ALA A 204 -8.50 0.97 12.91
CA ALA A 204 -9.26 -0.15 13.45
C ALA A 204 -10.71 0.22 13.82
N LYS A 205 -10.95 1.41 14.38
CA LYS A 205 -12.32 1.89 14.68
C LYS A 205 -13.16 2.09 13.42
N ILE A 206 -12.58 2.69 12.37
CA ILE A 206 -13.25 2.95 11.10
C ILE A 206 -13.61 1.62 10.43
N ILE A 207 -12.68 0.68 10.42
CA ILE A 207 -12.88 -0.69 9.92
C ILE A 207 -14.05 -1.37 10.65
N LEU A 208 -14.05 -1.37 11.98
CA LEU A 208 -15.15 -1.94 12.77
C LEU A 208 -16.48 -1.23 12.52
N GLN A 209 -16.47 0.08 12.27
CA GLN A 209 -17.67 0.84 11.95
C GLN A 209 -18.23 0.44 10.58
N PHE A 210 -17.35 0.25 9.58
CA PHE A 210 -17.70 -0.26 8.27
C PHE A 210 -18.36 -1.64 8.35
N GLU A 211 -17.75 -2.59 9.07
CA GLU A 211 -18.31 -3.93 9.26
C GLU A 211 -19.70 -3.91 9.92
N ARG A 212 -19.91 -3.02 10.90
CA ARG A 212 -21.21 -2.82 11.56
C ARG A 212 -22.29 -2.23 10.66
N GLU A 213 -21.90 -1.46 9.64
CA GLU A 213 -22.82 -0.88 8.67
C GLU A 213 -23.16 -1.90 7.59
N ARG A 214 -22.15 -2.59 7.06
CA ARG A 214 -22.34 -3.72 6.13
C ARG A 214 -23.29 -4.78 6.67
N MET A 215 -23.14 -5.18 7.94
CA MET A 215 -24.02 -6.18 8.56
C MET A 215 -25.44 -5.69 8.82
N ARG A 216 -25.69 -4.38 8.89
CA ARG A 216 -27.05 -3.83 9.06
C ARG A 216 -27.82 -3.84 7.74
N ASP A 217 -27.15 -3.54 6.64
CA ASP A 217 -27.78 -3.49 5.31
C ASP A 217 -28.14 -4.89 4.78
N VAL A 218 -27.43 -5.93 5.19
CA VAL A 218 -27.75 -7.35 4.84
C VAL A 218 -28.97 -7.89 5.61
N ASN A 219 -29.36 -7.26 6.72
CA ASN A 219 -30.46 -7.69 7.58
C ASN A 219 -31.77 -6.89 7.40
N GLN A 220 -31.85 -6.03 6.36
CA GLN A 220 -33.06 -5.31 5.97
C GLN A 220 -33.66 -5.88 4.68
#